data_AF-A0A850R7X9-F1
#
_entry.id   AF-A0A850R7X9-F1
#
_cell.length_a   1.000
_cell.length_b   1.000
_cell.length_c   1.000
_cell.angle_alpha   90.00
_cell.angle_beta   90.00
_cell.angle_gamma   90.00
#
_symmetry.space_group_name_H-M   'P 1'
#
loop_
_entity.id
_entity.type
_entity.pdbx_description
1 polymer ?
#
loop_
_entity_poly.entity_id
_entity_poly.type
_entity_poly.pdbx_seq_one_letter_code
_entity_poly.pdbx_strand_id
1 'polypeptide(L)'
;MPETIRIGSAFFDDLATIPDVKSALMRDRRLSEYAFAARHAETIRQHYTKIARLEFLQEDAEFFASCIWRYLNSLDPPATQMPTRPIRPSNSGWFGPPMACSLT
;
A
#
# COMPACT_ATOMS: atom_id res chain seq x y z
N MET A 1 -2.36 11.21 9.37
CA MET A 1 -1.60 10.76 8.18
C MET A 1 -0.15 10.63 8.60
N PRO A 2 0.51 9.48 8.40
CA PRO A 2 1.92 9.29 8.77
C PRO A 2 2.81 10.28 8.01
N GLU A 3 3.89 10.75 8.64
CA GLU A 3 4.82 11.72 8.04
C GLU A 3 5.44 11.21 6.73
N THR A 4 5.78 9.93 6.67
CA THR A 4 6.32 9.27 5.46
C THR A 4 5.36 9.30 4.28
N ILE A 5 4.04 9.23 4.52
CA ILE A 5 3.02 9.34 3.47
C ILE A 5 2.91 10.79 2.97
N ARG A 6 3.04 11.78 3.87
CA ARG A 6 3.05 13.20 3.49
C ARG A 6 4.28 13.55 2.64
N ILE A 7 5.45 13.06 3.04
CA ILE A 7 6.69 13.21 2.26
C ILE A 7 6.52 12.54 0.90
N GLY A 8 6.02 11.30 0.88
CA GLY A 8 5.78 10.54 -0.34
C GLY A 8 4.84 11.23 -1.32
N SER A 9 3.77 11.89 -0.85
CA SER A 9 2.86 12.62 -1.73
C SER A 9 3.53 13.83 -2.36
N ALA A 10 4.29 14.61 -1.60
CA ALA A 10 4.96 15.81 -2.10
C ALA A 10 5.99 15.47 -3.19
N PHE A 11 6.82 14.46 -2.95
CA PHE A 11 7.78 13.98 -3.95
C PHE A 11 7.10 13.35 -5.17
N PHE A 12 5.99 12.61 -4.95
CA PHE A 12 5.22 12.09 -6.06
C PHE A 12 4.67 13.21 -6.92
N ASP A 13 4.00 14.21 -6.34
CA ASP A 13 3.38 15.31 -7.08
C ASP A 13 4.40 16.08 -7.93
N ASP A 14 5.61 16.30 -7.40
CA ASP A 14 6.70 16.96 -8.12
C ASP A 14 7.19 16.11 -9.32
N LEU A 15 7.44 14.82 -9.09
CA LEU A 15 7.86 13.89 -10.15
C LEU A 15 6.75 13.60 -11.16
N ALA A 16 5.48 13.69 -10.75
CA ALA A 16 4.33 13.43 -11.61
C ALA A 16 4.12 14.51 -12.68
N THR A 17 4.82 15.64 -12.58
CA THR A 17 4.88 16.67 -13.61
C THR A 17 5.47 16.15 -14.93
N ILE A 18 6.29 15.09 -14.87
CA ILE A 18 6.84 14.40 -16.03
C ILE A 18 5.99 13.14 -16.30
N PRO A 19 5.19 13.08 -17.38
CA PRO A 19 4.24 11.99 -17.62
C PRO A 19 4.87 10.60 -17.67
N ASP A 20 6.08 10.49 -18.23
CA ASP A 20 6.82 9.22 -18.29
C ASP A 20 7.24 8.72 -16.91
N VAL A 21 7.74 9.63 -16.05
CA VAL A 21 8.13 9.31 -14.67
C VAL A 21 6.90 8.92 -13.86
N LYS A 22 5.80 9.67 -13.99
CA LYS A 22 4.51 9.32 -13.37
C LYS A 22 4.08 7.90 -13.75
N SER A 23 4.12 7.59 -15.04
CA SER A 23 3.70 6.28 -15.56
C SER A 23 4.58 5.16 -15.04
N ALA A 24 5.90 5.38 -14.95
CA ALA A 24 6.84 4.42 -14.39
C ALA A 24 6.57 4.16 -12.89
N LEU A 25 6.45 5.22 -12.08
CA LEU A 25 6.15 5.12 -10.65
C LEU A 25 4.83 4.38 -10.39
N MET A 26 3.78 4.68 -11.16
CA MET A 26 2.48 4.02 -11.04
C MET A 26 2.51 2.55 -11.46
N ARG A 27 3.30 2.19 -12.48
CA ARG A 27 3.47 0.81 -12.94
C ARG A 27 4.22 -0.02 -11.90
N ASP A 28 5.31 0.54 -11.40
CA ASP A 28 6.25 -0.17 -10.53
C ASP A 28 5.80 -0.19 -9.06
N ARG A 29 4.70 0.49 -8.71
CA ARG A 29 4.09 0.42 -7.36
C ARG A 29 3.81 -0.99 -6.84
N ARG A 30 3.68 -1.97 -7.75
CA ARG A 30 3.46 -3.39 -7.46
C ARG A 30 4.71 -4.14 -7.01
N LEU A 31 5.89 -3.55 -7.21
CA LEU A 31 7.15 -4.08 -6.68
C LEU A 31 7.16 -4.01 -5.15
N SER A 32 8.07 -4.75 -4.52
CA SER A 32 8.36 -4.55 -3.10
C SER A 32 8.93 -3.15 -2.85
N GLU A 33 8.75 -2.62 -1.64
CA GLU A 33 9.27 -1.29 -1.26
C GLU A 33 10.76 -1.14 -1.60
N TYR A 34 11.58 -2.14 -1.24
CA TYR A 34 13.02 -2.14 -1.53
C TYR A 34 13.34 -2.14 -3.03
N ALA A 35 12.67 -2.98 -3.83
CA ALA A 35 12.91 -3.04 -5.27
C ALA A 35 12.44 -1.77 -5.99
N PHE A 36 11.36 -1.16 -5.53
CA PHE A 36 10.90 0.15 -5.99
C PHE A 36 11.92 1.23 -5.67
N ALA A 37 12.42 1.25 -4.43
CA ALA A 37 13.37 2.23 -3.95
C ALA A 37 14.67 2.20 -4.76
N ALA A 38 15.27 1.02 -4.90
CA ALA A 38 16.51 0.82 -5.66
C ALA A 38 16.35 1.23 -7.13
N ARG A 39 15.20 0.94 -7.74
CA ARG A 39 14.92 1.28 -9.15
C ARG A 39 14.76 2.77 -9.38
N HIS A 40 14.05 3.46 -8.49
CA HIS A 40 13.68 4.87 -8.71
C HIS A 40 14.62 5.87 -8.03
N ALA A 41 15.51 5.44 -7.15
CA ALA A 41 16.51 6.31 -6.53
C ALA A 41 17.30 7.11 -7.57
N GLU A 42 17.77 6.47 -8.64
CA GLU A 42 18.51 7.16 -9.69
C GLU A 42 17.66 8.21 -10.41
N THR A 43 16.39 7.92 -10.68
CA THR A 43 15.45 8.89 -11.28
C THR A 43 15.26 10.11 -10.38
N ILE A 44 15.13 9.89 -9.06
CA ILE A 44 15.00 10.97 -8.08
C ILE A 44 16.27 11.82 -8.05
N ARG A 45 17.45 11.20 -7.98
CA ARG A 45 18.74 11.90 -7.99
C ARG A 45 18.88 12.78 -9.21
N GLN A 46 18.68 12.22 -10.40
CA GLN A 46 18.79 12.95 -11.66
C GLN A 46 17.81 14.13 -11.75
N HIS A 47 16.57 13.94 -11.28
CA HIS A 47 15.56 14.98 -11.30
C HIS A 47 15.94 16.18 -10.43
N TYR A 48 16.33 15.94 -9.18
CA TYR A 48 16.67 17.01 -8.24
C TYR A 48 18.06 17.62 -8.46
N THR A 49 19.00 16.87 -9.02
CA THR A 49 20.26 17.45 -9.51
C THR A 49 19.99 18.43 -10.65
N LYS A 50 19.05 18.13 -11.55
CA LYS A 50 18.71 19.01 -12.66
C LYS A 50 17.93 20.25 -12.23
N ILE A 51 16.94 20.09 -11.35
CA ILE A 51 16.02 21.18 -10.98
C ILE A 51 16.58 22.06 -9.86
N ALA A 52 17.15 21.44 -8.82
CA ALA A 52 17.56 22.14 -7.61
C ALA A 52 19.08 22.19 -7.42
N ARG A 53 19.86 21.57 -8.33
CA ARG A 53 21.32 21.36 -8.16
C ARG A 53 21.65 20.68 -6.83
N LEU A 54 20.72 19.85 -6.35
CA LEU A 54 20.89 19.05 -5.15
C LEU A 54 21.43 17.67 -5.54
N GLU A 55 22.54 17.30 -4.93
CA GLU A 55 23.13 15.97 -5.07
C GLU A 55 22.69 15.12 -3.88
N PHE A 56 21.63 14.34 -4.07
CA PHE A 56 21.24 13.36 -3.07
C PHE A 56 22.24 12.21 -3.04
N LEU A 57 22.56 11.75 -1.82
CA LEU A 57 23.17 10.45 -1.64
C LEU A 57 22.21 9.36 -2.10
N GLN A 58 22.75 8.19 -2.43
CA GLN A 58 21.96 7.04 -2.87
C GLN A 58 20.93 6.64 -1.81
N GLU A 59 21.36 6.60 -0.55
CA GLU A 59 20.53 6.22 0.61
C GLU A 59 19.34 7.17 0.82
N ASP A 60 19.56 8.48 0.66
CA ASP A 60 18.50 9.48 0.77
C ASP A 60 17.47 9.32 -0.36
N ALA A 61 17.95 9.09 -1.58
CA ALA A 61 17.08 8.88 -2.73
C ALA A 61 16.24 7.60 -2.61
N GLU A 62 16.82 6.54 -2.06
CA GLU A 62 16.10 5.30 -1.73
C GLU A 62 15.06 5.52 -0.64
N PHE A 63 15.37 6.34 0.38
CA PHE A 63 14.42 6.72 1.41
C PHE A 63 13.23 7.49 0.82
N PHE A 64 13.47 8.48 -0.03
CA PHE A 64 12.39 9.23 -0.68
C PHE A 64 11.56 8.35 -1.63
N ALA A 65 12.20 7.47 -2.39
CA ALA A 65 11.50 6.50 -3.23
C ALA A 65 10.63 5.54 -2.40
N SER A 66 11.12 5.09 -1.25
CA SER A 66 10.34 4.28 -0.30
C SER A 66 9.12 5.05 0.24
N CYS A 67 9.27 6.35 0.54
CA CYS A 67 8.15 7.20 0.94
C CYS A 67 7.10 7.31 -0.17
N ILE A 68 7.51 7.50 -1.43
CA ILE A 68 6.60 7.52 -2.59
C ILE A 68 5.85 6.18 -2.70
N TRP A 69 6.55 5.05 -2.58
CA TRP A 69 5.93 3.72 -2.64
C TRP A 69 4.83 3.56 -1.59
N ARG A 70 5.12 3.95 -0.34
CA ARG A 70 4.15 3.91 0.76
C ARG A 70 2.96 4.82 0.51
N TYR A 71 3.20 6.02 -0.03
CA TYR A 71 2.11 6.92 -0.43
C TYR A 71 1.22 6.27 -1.50
N LEU A 72 1.80 5.78 -2.59
CA LEU A 72 1.06 5.14 -3.68
C LEU A 72 0.24 3.93 -3.22
N ASN A 73 0.79 3.12 -2.32
CA ASN A 73 0.10 1.95 -1.77
C ASN A 73 -0.90 2.30 -0.65
N SER A 74 -0.91 3.54 -0.16
CA SER A 74 -1.95 4.04 0.75
C SER A 74 -3.17 4.62 0.02
N LEU A 75 -3.03 4.96 -1.27
CA LEU A 75 -4.10 5.51 -2.11
C LEU A 75 -5.15 4.45 -2.49
N ASP A 76 -4.72 3.21 -2.66
CA ASP A 76 -5.63 2.08 -2.75
C ASP A 76 -5.94 1.63 -1.32
N PRO A 77 -7.17 1.79 -0.80
CA PRO A 77 -7.54 1.07 0.41
C PRO A 77 -7.28 -0.41 0.10
N PRO A 78 -6.74 -1.21 1.05
CA PRO A 78 -6.62 -2.63 0.82
C PRO A 78 -8.00 -3.11 0.38
N ALA A 79 -8.11 -3.55 -0.88
CA ALA A 79 -9.29 -4.26 -1.35
C ALA A 79 -9.55 -5.28 -0.26
N THR A 80 -10.64 -5.07 0.47
CA THR A 80 -10.91 -5.65 1.77
C THR A 80 -10.31 -7.04 1.79
N GLN A 81 -9.18 -7.21 2.50
CA GLN A 81 -8.83 -8.54 2.98
C GLN A 81 -10.00 -8.86 3.88
N MET A 82 -11.07 -9.39 3.28
CA MET A 82 -12.16 -9.97 4.03
C MET A 82 -11.41 -10.95 4.91
N PRO A 83 -11.47 -10.81 6.25
CA PRO A 83 -10.99 -11.89 7.08
C PRO A 83 -11.76 -13.09 6.55
N THR A 84 -11.03 -14.10 6.06
CA THR A 84 -11.59 -15.40 5.74
C THR A 84 -12.26 -15.83 7.03
N ARG A 85 -13.54 -15.50 7.19
CA ARG A 85 -14.34 -15.94 8.32
C ARG A 85 -14.17 -17.45 8.26
N PRO A 86 -13.70 -18.11 9.32
CA PRO A 86 -13.94 -19.53 9.41
C PRO A 86 -15.46 -19.66 9.25
N ILE A 87 -15.89 -20.42 8.25
CA ILE A 87 -17.28 -20.83 8.13
C ILE A 87 -17.56 -21.57 9.43
N ARG A 88 -18.15 -20.86 10.39
CA ARG A 88 -18.67 -21.46 11.61
C ARG A 88 -19.80 -22.37 11.11
N PRO A 89 -19.77 -23.69 11.34
CA PRO A 89 -20.93 -24.50 11.05
C PRO A 89 -22.07 -23.93 11.88
N SER A 90 -23.17 -23.59 11.21
CA SER A 90 -24.44 -23.22 11.83
C SER A 90 -24.92 -24.38 12.68
N ASN A 91 -24.47 -24.44 13.93
CA ASN A 91 -25.11 -25.26 14.94
C ASN A 91 -26.33 -24.47 15.43
N SER A 92 -27.41 -24.54 14.65
CA SER A 92 -28.74 -24.16 15.09
C SER A 92 -29.17 -25.16 16.18
N GLY A 93 -28.83 -24.84 17.42
CA GLY A 93 -29.40 -25.48 18.58
C GLY A 93 -30.90 -25.19 18.63
N TRP A 94 -31.70 -26.16 18.19
CA TRP A 94 -33.10 -26.27 18.60
C TRP A 94 -33.19 -27.41 19.60
N PHE A 95 -33.08 -27.06 20.88
CA PHE A 95 -33.55 -27.88 21.98
C PHE A 95 -35.09 -27.82 21.95
N GLY A 96 -35.74 -28.80 21.33
CA GLY A 96 -37.14 -29.11 21.59
C GLY A 96 -37.22 -30.01 22.82
N PRO A 97 -38.01 -29.70 23.87
CA PRO A 97 -38.26 -30.65 24.93
C PRO A 97 -39.19 -31.76 24.41
N PRO A 98 -38.95 -33.05 24.72
CA PRO A 98 -39.99 -34.05 24.58
C PRO A 98 -40.97 -33.88 25.74
N MET A 99 -42.15 -33.30 25.48
CA MET A 99 -43.27 -33.45 26.40
C MET A 99 -43.67 -34.93 26.46
N ALA A 100 -43.67 -35.45 27.67
CA ALA A 100 -44.14 -36.78 28.02
C ALA A 100 -45.67 -36.90 27.90
N CYS A 101 -46.12 -38.16 27.91
CA CYS A 101 -47.46 -38.69 28.18
C CYS A 101 -48.38 -38.94 26.97
N SER A 102 -48.60 -40.22 26.68
CA SER A 102 -49.95 -40.76 26.55
C SER A 102 -49.99 -42.20 27.03
N LEU A 103 -50.86 -42.42 28.02
CA LEU A 103 -51.34 -43.69 28.54
C LEU A 103 -52.04 -44.51 27.44
N THR A 104 -51.77 -45.82 27.37
CA THR A 104 -52.81 -46.88 27.36
C THR A 104 -52.18 -48.20 27.79
#